data_AF-A0A2S9YML7-F1
#
_entry.id   AF-A0A2S9YML7-F1
#
_cell.length_a   1.000
_cell.length_b   1.000
_cell.length_c   1.000
_cell.angle_alpha   90.00
_cell.angle_beta   90.00
_cell.angle_gamma   90.00
#
_symmetry.space_group_name_H-M   'P 1'
#
loop_
_entity.id
_entity.type
_entity.pdbx_description
1 polymer ?
#
loop_
_entity_poly.entity_id
_entity_poly.type
_entity_poly.pdbx_seq_one_letter_code
_entity_poly.pdbx_strand_id
1 'polypeptide(L)'
;MAKVYANGREVLSKGDHGKVTGAFPDVCNSPPGPPAGPVPVPYTLSSSARDLKKGSKRVKIGGKPVGLRDQSFLATSPLGNEPATKSFGANLVTHQITGKTYFGSWSLDVEVEGKGVIRHHDLATSNHGSYPGGTPPLPNLSEAHALALKRVKDKQCPCCGEQSCPAAFQEGQEPLTMREAMGMEPGRDNYRPKRAEELGILRMTKKNFCTCTGKVFPSPPCDVFREPDKERHDQIEAKWNAYREKYCDWHAKHYHRPLLTGTDLFGMFMASHSPVQQAAMLASTKLPKAQQTSHVAKVFEKLQTDSKKLARINHLTPKEYGGCPTNHDNLQPQQTLCVDCQSIDQLMTDNW
;
A
#
# COMPACT_ATOMS: atom_id res chain seq x y z
N MET A 1 -3.87 15.58 -2.57
CA MET A 1 -3.44 14.80 -3.76
C MET A 1 -4.34 13.58 -3.88
N ALA A 2 -4.81 13.25 -5.09
CA ALA A 2 -5.54 12.00 -5.32
C ALA A 2 -4.52 10.89 -5.58
N LYS A 3 -4.52 9.83 -4.76
CA LYS A 3 -3.69 8.63 -4.97
C LYS A 3 -4.54 7.58 -5.68
N VAL A 4 -4.08 7.11 -6.84
CA VAL A 4 -4.76 6.08 -7.63
C VAL A 4 -3.81 4.90 -7.79
N TYR A 5 -4.32 3.69 -7.66
CA TYR A 5 -3.52 2.47 -7.67
C TYR A 5 -3.92 1.58 -8.84
N ALA A 6 -2.92 0.97 -9.47
CA ALA A 6 -3.08 -0.09 -10.46
C ALA A 6 -2.30 -1.30 -9.96
N ASN A 7 -2.95 -2.47 -9.89
CA ASN A 7 -2.34 -3.71 -9.38
C ASN A 7 -1.73 -3.56 -7.96
N GLY A 8 -2.39 -2.77 -7.10
CA GLY A 8 -1.91 -2.48 -5.75
C GLY A 8 -0.69 -1.55 -5.67
N ARG A 9 -0.25 -0.97 -6.80
CA ARG A 9 0.91 -0.06 -6.87
C ARG A 9 0.44 1.30 -7.34
N GLU A 10 0.91 2.36 -6.70
CA GLU A 10 0.49 3.73 -7.02
C GLU A 10 0.82 4.07 -8.48
N VAL A 11 -0.15 4.62 -9.22
CA VAL A 11 0.02 5.03 -10.60
C VAL A 11 0.80 6.34 -10.67
N LEU A 12 1.87 6.35 -11.45
CA LEU A 12 2.69 7.54 -11.69
C LEU A 12 1.85 8.60 -12.42
N SER A 13 1.82 9.80 -11.88
CA SER A 13 1.24 11.00 -12.46
C SER A 13 2.14 12.19 -12.20
N LYS A 14 2.10 13.21 -13.05
CA LYS A 14 2.89 14.42 -12.86
C LYS A 14 2.58 15.14 -11.53
N GLY A 15 1.40 14.89 -10.97
CA GLY A 15 0.94 15.48 -9.74
C GLY A 15 1.35 14.71 -8.50
N ASP A 16 2.02 13.58 -8.63
CA ASP A 16 2.52 12.83 -7.48
C ASP A 16 4.01 13.14 -7.23
N HIS A 17 4.57 12.45 -6.24
CA HIS A 17 5.98 12.55 -5.88
C HIS A 17 6.75 11.24 -6.11
N GLY A 18 6.36 10.44 -7.12
CA GLY A 18 7.15 9.31 -7.58
C GLY A 18 8.57 9.74 -7.94
N LYS A 19 9.58 8.94 -7.56
CA LYS A 19 10.99 9.24 -7.80
C LYS A 19 11.77 7.98 -8.13
N VAL A 20 12.70 8.11 -9.07
CA VAL A 20 13.84 7.20 -9.15
C VAL A 20 14.94 7.87 -8.35
N THR A 21 15.26 7.33 -7.18
CA THR A 21 16.25 7.91 -6.26
C THR A 21 17.49 7.05 -6.24
N GLY A 22 18.66 7.68 -6.37
CA GLY A 22 19.92 6.98 -6.20
C GLY A 22 20.29 6.04 -7.35
N ALA A 23 19.85 6.29 -8.58
CA ALA A 23 20.21 5.46 -9.72
C ALA A 23 21.73 5.50 -9.94
N PHE A 24 22.38 4.36 -9.70
CA PHE A 24 23.83 4.22 -9.62
C PHE A 24 24.23 2.81 -10.08
N PRO A 25 25.42 2.64 -10.69
CA PRO A 25 26.32 3.71 -11.15
C PRO A 25 25.89 4.31 -12.49
N ASP A 26 26.03 5.62 -12.65
CA ASP A 26 26.08 6.30 -13.96
C ASP A 26 27.52 6.75 -14.23
N VAL A 27 28.28 6.01 -15.05
CA VAL A 27 29.71 6.28 -15.21
C VAL A 27 29.95 7.35 -16.27
N CYS A 28 30.48 8.51 -15.85
CA CYS A 28 30.83 9.62 -16.72
C CYS A 28 32.33 9.97 -16.67
N ASN A 29 32.88 10.33 -17.82
CA ASN A 29 34.22 10.87 -17.94
C ASN A 29 34.31 12.27 -17.32
N SER A 30 35.26 12.42 -16.40
CA SER A 30 35.43 13.62 -15.57
C SER A 30 36.90 14.06 -15.52
N PRO A 31 37.20 15.30 -15.11
CA PRO A 31 38.58 15.81 -15.04
C PRO A 31 39.52 14.94 -14.20
N PRO A 32 40.86 15.01 -14.43
CA PRO A 32 41.58 15.97 -15.29
C PRO A 32 41.53 15.65 -16.81
N GLY A 33 41.84 16.65 -17.65
CA GLY A 33 42.05 16.44 -19.08
C GLY A 33 43.45 15.91 -19.41
N PRO A 34 43.81 15.77 -20.70
CA PRO A 34 45.16 15.39 -21.12
C PRO A 34 46.27 16.27 -20.50
N PRO A 35 47.47 15.72 -20.20
CA PRO A 35 47.96 14.38 -20.55
C PRO A 35 47.51 13.26 -19.60
N ALA A 36 46.89 13.58 -18.46
CA ALA A 36 46.40 12.57 -17.51
C ALA A 36 45.21 11.76 -18.07
N GLY A 37 44.38 12.41 -18.89
CA GLY A 37 43.20 11.83 -19.51
C GLY A 37 41.99 11.78 -18.57
N PRO A 38 40.77 11.83 -19.14
CA PRO A 38 39.56 11.82 -18.32
C PRO A 38 39.40 10.53 -17.54
N VAL A 39 38.92 10.65 -16.30
CA VAL A 39 38.71 9.51 -15.40
C VAL A 39 37.23 9.10 -15.41
N PRO A 40 36.90 7.81 -15.59
CA PRO A 40 35.55 7.31 -15.39
C PRO A 40 35.14 7.42 -13.93
N VAL A 41 34.15 8.26 -13.64
CA VAL A 41 33.62 8.48 -12.29
C VAL A 41 32.17 8.03 -12.24
N PRO A 42 31.77 7.15 -11.29
CA PRO A 42 30.39 6.74 -11.12
C PRO A 42 29.61 7.81 -10.34
N TYR A 43 28.51 8.27 -10.92
CA TYR A 43 27.61 9.25 -10.33
C TYR A 43 26.28 8.61 -9.92
N THR A 44 25.60 9.31 -9.01
CA THR A 44 24.30 8.93 -8.48
C THR A 44 23.23 9.88 -9.04
N LEU A 45 22.19 9.34 -9.65
CA LEU A 45 21.14 10.12 -10.31
C LEU A 45 19.81 10.06 -9.57
N SER A 46 19.05 11.15 -9.61
CA SER A 46 17.69 11.18 -9.09
C SER A 46 16.74 11.93 -10.02
N SER A 47 15.58 11.33 -10.28
CA SER A 47 14.53 11.94 -11.11
C SER A 47 13.17 11.90 -10.39
N SER A 48 12.26 12.79 -10.81
CA SER A 48 10.97 12.98 -10.14
C SER A 48 9.80 13.07 -11.12
N ALA A 49 8.67 12.49 -10.73
CA ALA A 49 7.40 12.52 -11.42
C ALA A 49 6.88 13.93 -11.71
N ARG A 50 7.21 14.93 -10.88
CA ARG A 50 6.86 16.33 -11.15
C ARG A 50 7.37 16.82 -12.51
N ASP A 51 8.46 16.22 -13.00
CA ASP A 51 9.12 16.52 -14.27
C ASP A 51 8.65 15.60 -15.40
N LEU A 52 7.56 14.85 -15.20
CA LEU A 52 6.95 13.98 -16.20
C LEU A 52 6.58 14.78 -17.46
N LYS A 53 7.03 14.27 -18.60
CA LYS A 53 6.69 14.75 -19.95
C LYS A 53 5.99 13.65 -20.72
N LYS A 54 5.21 14.06 -21.73
CA LYS A 54 4.41 13.18 -22.59
C LYS A 54 3.52 12.20 -21.80
N GLY A 55 2.92 12.65 -20.71
CA GLY A 55 1.86 11.90 -20.01
C GLY A 55 0.57 11.81 -20.82
N SER A 56 -0.46 11.20 -20.23
CA SER A 56 -1.82 11.13 -20.80
C SER A 56 -2.41 12.50 -21.09
N LYS A 57 -3.34 12.56 -22.04
CA LYS A 57 -4.01 13.80 -22.46
C LYS A 57 -5.38 13.98 -21.81
N ARG A 58 -6.16 12.89 -21.75
CA ARG A 58 -7.55 12.84 -21.32
C ARG A 58 -7.68 12.44 -19.85
N VAL A 59 -7.05 11.35 -19.46
CA VAL A 59 -7.14 10.84 -18.08
C VAL A 59 -6.17 11.61 -17.20
N LYS A 60 -6.64 12.09 -16.04
CA LYS A 60 -5.84 12.86 -15.10
C LYS A 60 -6.04 12.35 -13.68
N ILE A 61 -4.96 12.30 -12.91
CA ILE A 61 -4.99 12.05 -11.46
C ILE A 61 -4.72 13.38 -10.78
N GLY A 62 -5.63 13.86 -9.94
CA GLY A 62 -5.51 15.17 -9.29
C GLY A 62 -5.35 16.34 -10.29
N GLY A 63 -5.97 16.22 -11.48
CA GLY A 63 -5.85 17.22 -12.55
C GLY A 63 -4.51 17.19 -13.33
N LYS A 64 -3.65 16.21 -13.05
CA LYS A 64 -2.32 16.08 -13.69
C LYS A 64 -2.24 14.80 -14.55
N PRO A 65 -1.45 14.83 -15.64
CA PRO A 65 -1.35 13.70 -16.57
C PRO A 65 -0.68 12.49 -15.92
N VAL A 66 -1.07 11.30 -16.39
CA VAL A 66 -0.61 9.96 -15.97
C VAL A 66 0.59 9.53 -16.83
N GLY A 67 1.53 8.78 -16.24
CA GLY A 67 2.65 8.17 -16.95
C GLY A 67 2.21 6.96 -17.76
N LEU A 68 2.55 6.93 -19.05
CA LEU A 68 2.18 5.90 -20.00
C LEU A 68 3.41 5.18 -20.55
N ARG A 69 3.29 3.85 -20.70
CA ARG A 69 4.23 2.96 -21.40
C ARG A 69 4.71 3.56 -22.71
N ASP A 70 6.02 3.42 -22.98
CA ASP A 70 6.69 3.75 -24.25
C ASP A 70 6.41 5.17 -24.76
N GLN A 71 6.02 6.08 -23.87
CA GLN A 71 5.65 7.45 -24.22
C GLN A 71 6.18 8.45 -23.21
N SER A 72 5.89 8.22 -21.94
CA SER A 72 6.24 9.15 -20.88
C SER A 72 7.67 8.97 -20.40
N PHE A 73 8.27 10.07 -19.97
CA PHE A 73 9.61 10.09 -19.38
C PHE A 73 9.73 11.21 -18.35
N LEU A 74 10.69 11.08 -17.43
CA LEU A 74 11.04 12.14 -16.50
C LEU A 74 12.18 12.96 -17.10
N ALA A 75 12.01 14.29 -17.14
CA ALA A 75 13.03 15.23 -17.61
C ALA A 75 13.49 16.12 -16.44
N THR A 76 13.97 15.47 -15.38
CA THR A 76 14.48 16.16 -14.18
C THR A 76 15.83 16.80 -14.45
N SER A 77 15.98 18.04 -14.00
CA SER A 77 17.24 18.78 -14.02
C SER A 77 17.31 19.65 -12.76
N PRO A 78 18.42 19.61 -11.98
CA PRO A 78 19.59 18.75 -12.17
C PRO A 78 19.28 17.27 -11.92
N LEU A 79 20.00 16.37 -12.60
CA LEU A 79 19.85 14.91 -12.54
C LEU A 79 20.86 14.25 -11.57
N GLY A 80 22.04 14.84 -11.37
CA GLY A 80 23.11 14.35 -10.50
C GLY A 80 24.50 14.21 -11.18
N ASN A 81 24.54 14.32 -12.51
CA ASN A 81 25.74 14.17 -13.34
C ASN A 81 26.41 15.49 -13.70
N GLU A 82 25.85 16.62 -13.27
CA GLU A 82 26.33 17.95 -13.60
C GLU A 82 27.84 18.20 -13.36
N PRO A 83 28.53 17.52 -12.41
CA PRO A 83 29.98 17.64 -12.27
C PRO A 83 30.81 16.99 -13.40
N ALA A 84 30.20 16.13 -14.23
CA ALA A 84 30.88 15.53 -15.37
C ALA A 84 31.15 16.56 -16.48
N THR A 85 32.11 16.27 -17.37
CA THR A 85 32.55 17.23 -18.39
C THR A 85 32.16 16.76 -19.79
N LYS A 86 31.36 17.57 -20.50
CA LYS A 86 30.81 17.20 -21.82
C LYS A 86 31.90 17.00 -22.88
N SER A 87 32.94 17.84 -22.86
CA SER A 87 34.08 17.74 -23.77
C SER A 87 34.92 16.48 -23.55
N PHE A 88 34.72 15.74 -22.45
CA PHE A 88 35.36 14.44 -22.20
C PHE A 88 34.48 13.25 -22.60
N GLY A 89 33.38 13.51 -23.32
CA GLY A 89 32.47 12.48 -23.81
C GLY A 89 31.33 12.14 -22.86
N ALA A 90 31.28 12.74 -21.66
CA ALA A 90 30.24 12.53 -20.65
C ALA A 90 30.04 11.05 -20.26
N ASN A 91 28.80 10.58 -20.14
CA ASN A 91 28.50 9.17 -19.84
C ASN A 91 29.07 8.23 -20.90
N LEU A 92 29.67 7.12 -20.47
CA LEU A 92 30.35 6.15 -21.34
C LEU A 92 29.44 5.43 -22.34
N VAL A 93 28.12 5.38 -22.07
CA VAL A 93 27.14 4.69 -22.90
C VAL A 93 26.31 5.68 -23.71
N THR A 94 25.80 6.72 -23.05
CA THR A 94 24.79 7.62 -23.65
C THR A 94 25.37 8.92 -24.17
N HIS A 95 26.63 9.23 -23.81
CA HIS A 95 27.27 10.53 -24.08
C HIS A 95 26.45 11.73 -23.59
N GLN A 96 25.65 11.54 -22.54
CA GLN A 96 24.86 12.57 -21.89
C GLN A 96 25.38 12.88 -20.49
N ILE A 97 25.25 14.14 -20.09
CA ILE A 97 25.35 14.58 -18.69
C ILE A 97 23.96 14.48 -18.07
N THR A 98 22.97 15.15 -18.66
CA THR A 98 21.59 15.22 -18.13
C THR A 98 20.58 14.69 -19.15
N GLY A 99 20.47 13.37 -19.27
CA GLY A 99 19.49 12.69 -20.11
C GLY A 99 18.12 12.49 -19.44
N LYS A 100 17.21 11.84 -20.16
CA LYS A 100 15.86 11.50 -19.65
C LYS A 100 15.88 10.22 -18.82
N THR A 101 14.89 10.04 -17.95
CA THR A 101 14.62 8.75 -17.30
C THR A 101 13.39 8.10 -17.94
N TYR A 102 13.56 6.88 -18.47
CA TYR A 102 12.49 6.08 -19.07
C TYR A 102 12.18 4.84 -18.23
N PHE A 103 10.97 4.33 -18.37
CA PHE A 103 10.47 3.18 -17.63
C PHE A 103 10.51 1.94 -18.52
N GLY A 104 11.15 0.88 -18.02
CA GLY A 104 11.25 -0.43 -18.65
C GLY A 104 10.16 -1.42 -18.21
N SER A 105 9.30 -1.04 -17.26
CA SER A 105 8.09 -1.81 -16.92
C SER A 105 6.90 -0.90 -16.62
N TRP A 106 5.70 -1.50 -16.64
CA TRP A 106 4.40 -0.83 -16.51
C TRP A 106 3.32 -1.89 -16.14
N SER A 107 2.09 -1.45 -15.93
CA SER A 107 0.94 -2.36 -15.75
C SER A 107 0.59 -3.12 -17.03
N LEU A 108 0.49 -4.45 -16.95
CA LEU A 108 0.17 -5.30 -18.09
C LEU A 108 -1.33 -5.37 -18.40
N ASP A 109 -2.19 -4.86 -17.52
CA ASP A 109 -3.64 -5.04 -17.58
C ASP A 109 -4.45 -3.80 -17.20
N VAL A 110 -3.81 -2.75 -16.67
CA VAL A 110 -4.41 -1.43 -16.44
C VAL A 110 -3.83 -0.45 -17.44
N GLU A 111 -4.69 0.01 -18.35
CA GLU A 111 -4.29 0.89 -19.43
C GLU A 111 -5.02 2.24 -19.34
N VAL A 112 -4.29 3.28 -19.73
CA VAL A 112 -4.83 4.61 -19.97
C VAL A 112 -4.49 4.99 -21.40
N GLU A 113 -5.51 5.33 -22.18
CA GLU A 113 -5.34 5.69 -23.60
C GLU A 113 -4.70 4.55 -24.43
N GLY A 114 -5.03 3.30 -24.10
CA GLY A 114 -4.51 2.11 -24.77
C GLY A 114 -3.04 1.80 -24.46
N LYS A 115 -2.51 2.36 -23.36
CA LYS A 115 -1.14 2.17 -22.91
C LYS A 115 -1.11 1.80 -21.44
N GLY A 116 -0.33 0.78 -21.11
CA GLY A 116 -0.08 0.39 -19.72
C GLY A 116 0.39 1.58 -18.88
N VAL A 117 -0.20 1.74 -17.69
CA VAL A 117 0.18 2.81 -16.77
C VAL A 117 1.49 2.49 -16.07
N ILE A 118 2.36 3.50 -15.92
CA ILE A 118 3.56 3.39 -15.11
C ILE A 118 3.16 3.47 -13.63
N ARG A 119 3.78 2.65 -12.77
CA ARG A 119 3.46 2.57 -11.35
C ARG A 119 4.71 2.67 -10.47
N HIS A 120 4.48 2.80 -9.17
CA HIS A 120 5.45 2.51 -8.13
C HIS A 120 6.12 1.15 -8.39
N HIS A 121 7.42 0.97 -8.11
CA HIS A 121 8.29 -0.17 -8.39
C HIS A 121 8.52 -0.51 -9.87
N ASP A 122 7.92 0.23 -10.81
CA ASP A 122 8.24 -0.03 -12.22
C ASP A 122 9.67 0.45 -12.46
N LEU A 123 10.45 -0.40 -13.13
CA LEU A 123 11.88 -0.21 -13.31
C LEU A 123 12.12 0.91 -14.30
N ALA A 124 13.16 1.69 -14.03
CA ALA A 124 13.54 2.80 -14.86
C ALA A 124 15.07 2.87 -14.99
N THR A 125 15.53 3.30 -16.15
CA THR A 125 16.94 3.62 -16.40
C THR A 125 17.06 5.12 -16.65
N SER A 126 18.15 5.71 -16.20
CA SER A 126 18.34 7.17 -16.20
C SER A 126 19.40 7.61 -17.22
N ASN A 127 19.51 8.93 -17.42
CA ASN A 127 20.49 9.56 -18.29
C ASN A 127 20.47 9.10 -19.77
N HIS A 128 19.27 8.90 -20.32
CA HIS A 128 19.12 8.46 -21.72
C HIS A 128 19.51 9.55 -22.73
N GLY A 129 20.44 9.20 -23.62
CA GLY A 129 20.64 9.76 -24.96
C GLY A 129 20.44 8.72 -26.08
N SER A 130 20.45 7.44 -25.70
CA SER A 130 20.26 6.22 -26.50
C SER A 130 19.69 5.13 -25.57
N TYR A 131 19.27 4.00 -26.14
CA TYR A 131 18.99 2.79 -25.34
C TYR A 131 20.21 1.85 -25.41
N PRO A 132 20.68 1.29 -24.27
CA PRO A 132 20.17 1.46 -22.91
C PRO A 132 20.56 2.82 -22.28
N GLY A 133 19.92 3.17 -21.17
CA GLY A 133 20.29 4.35 -20.36
C GLY A 133 21.63 4.18 -19.63
N GLY A 134 22.13 5.26 -19.03
CA GLY A 134 23.44 5.31 -18.38
C GLY A 134 23.52 4.60 -17.01
N THR A 135 22.38 4.24 -16.41
CA THR A 135 22.28 3.48 -15.15
C THR A 135 21.65 2.10 -15.36
N PRO A 136 21.95 1.11 -14.50
CA PRO A 136 21.13 -0.09 -14.37
C PRO A 136 19.65 0.24 -14.07
N PRO A 137 18.71 -0.69 -14.35
CA PRO A 137 17.31 -0.50 -14.00
C PRO A 137 17.10 -0.41 -12.48
N LEU A 138 16.58 0.72 -12.01
CA LEU A 138 16.19 0.94 -10.62
C LEU A 138 14.67 1.17 -10.48
N PRO A 139 14.05 0.77 -9.37
CA PRO A 139 12.62 0.97 -9.17
C PRO A 139 12.27 2.45 -8.97
N ASN A 140 11.17 2.88 -9.58
CA ASN A 140 10.50 4.15 -9.26
C ASN A 140 9.70 4.03 -7.96
N LEU A 141 10.13 4.71 -6.90
CA LEU A 141 9.48 4.66 -5.59
C LEU A 141 8.41 5.76 -5.48
N SER A 142 7.22 5.41 -4.97
CA SER A 142 6.21 6.41 -4.63
C SER A 142 6.65 7.20 -3.40
N GLU A 143 6.04 8.36 -3.21
CA GLU A 143 6.28 9.20 -2.02
C GLU A 143 6.09 8.43 -0.74
N ALA A 144 4.98 7.71 -0.66
CA ALA A 144 4.58 7.03 0.55
C ALA A 144 5.54 5.88 0.89
N HIS A 145 6.10 5.20 -0.12
CA HIS A 145 7.09 4.16 0.12
C HIS A 145 8.45 4.75 0.54
N ALA A 146 8.91 5.81 -0.14
CA ALA A 146 10.13 6.51 0.27
C ALA A 146 10.01 7.10 1.68
N LEU A 147 8.84 7.63 2.03
CA LEU A 147 8.51 8.12 3.37
C LEU A 147 8.52 6.98 4.40
N ALA A 148 7.95 5.83 4.05
CA ALA A 148 7.95 4.66 4.91
C ALA A 148 9.38 4.23 5.24
N LEU A 149 10.25 4.05 4.24
CA LEU A 149 11.66 3.69 4.44
C LEU A 149 12.44 4.73 5.25
N LYS A 150 12.19 6.02 5.02
CA LYS A 150 12.78 7.08 5.85
C LYS A 150 12.34 6.95 7.31
N ARG A 151 11.04 6.75 7.56
CA ARG A 151 10.49 6.58 8.90
C ARG A 151 11.03 5.34 9.60
N VAL A 152 11.21 4.24 8.86
CA VAL A 152 11.89 3.03 9.37
C VAL A 152 13.28 3.39 9.89
N LYS A 153 14.08 4.09 9.08
CA LYS A 153 15.44 4.53 9.45
C LYS A 153 15.44 5.48 10.66
N ASP A 154 14.44 6.36 10.75
CA ASP A 154 14.28 7.34 11.83
C ASP A 154 13.63 6.74 13.09
N LYS A 155 13.49 5.40 13.17
CA LYS A 155 12.85 4.66 14.29
C LYS A 155 11.42 5.13 14.57
N GLN A 156 10.69 5.47 13.51
CA GLN A 156 9.30 5.92 13.53
C GLN A 156 8.35 4.83 13.01
N CYS A 157 7.07 4.96 13.33
CA CYS A 157 6.05 4.16 12.65
C CYS A 157 5.98 4.55 11.17
N PRO A 158 6.13 3.62 10.22
CA PRO A 158 6.05 3.93 8.79
C PRO A 158 4.72 4.59 8.40
N CYS A 159 3.64 4.15 9.06
CA CYS A 159 2.29 4.57 8.77
C CYS A 159 1.97 5.96 9.34
N CYS A 160 2.02 6.17 10.68
CA CYS A 160 1.66 7.47 11.29
C CYS A 160 2.84 8.45 11.45
N GLY A 161 4.09 7.97 11.43
CA GLY A 161 5.28 8.79 11.64
C GLY A 161 5.63 9.07 13.11
N GLU A 162 4.84 8.59 14.08
CA GLU A 162 5.14 8.76 15.50
C GLU A 162 6.20 7.75 15.97
N GLN A 163 7.15 8.20 16.79
CA GLN A 163 8.11 7.32 17.49
C GLN A 163 7.47 6.58 18.67
N SER A 164 6.49 7.20 19.35
CA SER A 164 5.75 6.61 20.47
C SER A 164 4.65 5.64 20.04
N CYS A 165 4.52 5.38 18.75
CA CYS A 165 3.58 4.39 18.26
C CYS A 165 4.14 2.98 18.50
N PRO A 166 3.37 2.03 19.07
CA PRO A 166 3.80 0.64 19.23
C PRO A 166 4.23 -0.01 17.90
N ALA A 167 3.69 0.47 16.78
CA ALA A 167 4.11 0.10 15.43
C ALA A 167 5.37 0.83 14.91
N ALA A 168 6.17 1.49 15.77
CA ALA A 168 7.45 2.10 15.40
C ALA A 168 8.59 1.07 15.32
N PHE A 169 9.58 1.31 14.45
CA PHE A 169 10.76 0.45 14.35
C PHE A 169 11.68 0.64 15.55
N GLN A 170 12.07 -0.48 16.17
CA GLN A 170 13.11 -0.53 17.19
C GLN A 170 14.47 -0.82 16.56
N GLU A 171 15.53 -0.60 17.34
CA GLU A 171 16.90 -0.88 16.91
C GLU A 171 17.12 -2.36 16.59
N GLY A 172 17.77 -2.65 15.47
CA GLY A 172 18.01 -4.01 14.98
C GLY A 172 16.81 -4.69 14.30
N GLN A 173 15.66 -4.02 14.18
CA GLN A 173 14.52 -4.56 13.43
C GLN A 173 14.64 -4.21 11.93
N GLU A 174 14.59 -5.24 11.09
CA GLU A 174 14.54 -5.10 9.64
C GLU A 174 13.09 -5.14 9.12
N PRO A 175 12.74 -4.31 8.12
CA PRO A 175 11.41 -4.32 7.53
C PRO A 175 11.22 -5.58 6.67
N LEU A 176 10.05 -6.20 6.81
CA LEU A 176 9.61 -7.27 5.93
C LEU A 176 8.69 -6.72 4.84
N THR A 177 8.78 -7.34 3.67
CA THR A 177 7.76 -7.21 2.63
C THR A 177 6.49 -7.99 3.02
N MET A 178 5.36 -7.66 2.38
CA MET A 178 4.13 -8.44 2.51
C MET A 178 4.34 -9.93 2.19
N ARG A 179 5.21 -10.23 1.23
CA ARG A 179 5.48 -11.61 0.79
C ARG A 179 6.18 -12.40 1.89
N GLU A 180 7.17 -11.79 2.54
CA GLU A 180 7.88 -12.40 3.65
C GLU A 180 6.96 -12.56 4.87
N ALA A 181 6.25 -11.49 5.24
CA ALA A 181 5.39 -11.49 6.42
C ALA A 181 4.24 -12.52 6.30
N MET A 182 3.58 -12.58 5.15
CA MET A 182 2.42 -13.45 4.95
C MET A 182 2.80 -14.87 4.50
N GLY A 183 4.06 -15.29 4.58
CA GLY A 183 4.47 -16.67 4.28
C GLY A 183 4.42 -17.05 2.81
N MET A 184 4.67 -16.09 1.90
CA MET A 184 4.75 -16.34 0.46
C MET A 184 6.18 -16.57 -0.05
N GLU A 185 7.19 -16.37 0.79
CA GLU A 185 8.60 -16.57 0.43
C GLU A 185 9.07 -17.99 0.80
N PRO A 186 9.46 -18.81 -0.20
CA PRO A 186 10.05 -20.12 0.06
C PRO A 186 11.28 -20.03 0.96
N GLY A 187 11.41 -20.98 1.89
CA GLY A 187 12.58 -21.08 2.77
C GLY A 187 12.52 -20.26 4.06
N ARG A 188 11.45 -19.50 4.31
CA ARG A 188 11.15 -18.95 5.64
C ARG A 188 10.30 -19.91 6.46
N ASP A 189 10.42 -19.83 7.79
CA ASP A 189 9.70 -20.70 8.73
C ASP A 189 8.17 -20.60 8.61
N ASN A 190 7.66 -19.43 8.23
CA ASN A 190 6.23 -19.17 8.03
C ASN A 190 5.73 -19.51 6.61
N TYR A 191 6.53 -20.14 5.75
CA TYR A 191 6.19 -20.40 4.36
C TYR A 191 4.94 -21.27 4.20
N ARG A 192 4.01 -20.82 3.36
CA ARG A 192 2.77 -21.49 3.00
C ARG A 192 2.68 -21.58 1.47
N PRO A 193 2.82 -22.78 0.86
CA PRO A 193 3.03 -22.93 -0.57
C PRO A 193 1.89 -22.40 -1.45
N LYS A 194 0.65 -22.38 -0.94
CA LYS A 194 -0.53 -21.88 -1.67
C LYS A 194 -0.84 -20.41 -1.40
N ARG A 195 -0.13 -19.75 -0.48
CA ARG A 195 -0.53 -18.42 0.01
C ARG A 195 -0.41 -17.32 -1.03
N ALA A 196 0.56 -17.43 -1.94
CA ALA A 196 0.70 -16.51 -3.07
C ALA A 196 -0.46 -16.65 -4.08
N GLU A 197 -0.89 -17.88 -4.36
CA GLU A 197 -2.03 -18.18 -5.22
C GLU A 197 -3.34 -17.67 -4.59
N GLU A 198 -3.55 -17.96 -3.30
CA GLU A 198 -4.69 -17.44 -2.52
C GLU A 198 -4.77 -15.91 -2.60
N LEU A 199 -3.66 -15.21 -2.34
CA LEU A 199 -3.63 -13.75 -2.46
C LEU A 199 -3.91 -13.27 -3.88
N GLY A 200 -3.44 -14.01 -4.89
CA GLY A 200 -3.76 -13.78 -6.29
C GLY A 200 -5.27 -13.84 -6.56
N ILE A 201 -5.94 -14.87 -6.04
CA ILE A 201 -7.39 -15.03 -6.12
C ILE A 201 -8.10 -13.87 -5.41
N LEU A 202 -7.69 -13.49 -4.20
CA LEU A 202 -8.30 -12.37 -3.47
C LEU A 202 -8.17 -11.05 -4.23
N ARG A 203 -7.02 -10.79 -4.85
CA ARG A 203 -6.80 -9.61 -5.69
C ARG A 203 -7.66 -9.64 -6.94
N MET A 204 -7.82 -10.79 -7.58
CA MET A 204 -8.73 -10.97 -8.71
C MET A 204 -10.19 -10.76 -8.28
N THR A 205 -10.60 -11.28 -7.12
CA THR A 205 -11.94 -11.09 -6.57
C THR A 205 -12.21 -9.61 -6.32
N LYS A 206 -11.27 -8.89 -5.68
CA LYS A 206 -11.35 -7.44 -5.49
C LYS A 206 -11.46 -6.70 -6.82
N LYS A 207 -10.70 -7.11 -7.84
CA LYS A 207 -10.69 -6.48 -9.16
C LYS A 207 -12.03 -6.66 -9.89
N ASN A 208 -12.61 -7.86 -9.85
CA ASN A 208 -13.71 -8.24 -10.73
C ASN A 208 -15.11 -8.09 -10.08
N PHE A 209 -15.22 -8.23 -8.76
CA PHE A 209 -16.52 -8.30 -8.07
C PHE A 209 -16.75 -7.15 -7.09
N CYS A 210 -15.76 -6.31 -6.83
CA CYS A 210 -15.92 -5.24 -5.89
C CYS A 210 -16.87 -4.13 -6.37
N THR A 211 -17.80 -3.74 -5.51
CA THR A 211 -18.75 -2.64 -5.72
C THR A 211 -18.59 -1.51 -4.71
N CYS A 212 -17.53 -1.50 -3.91
CA CYS A 212 -17.24 -0.47 -2.90
C CYS A 212 -15.89 0.22 -3.13
N THR A 213 -15.70 1.37 -2.49
CA THR A 213 -14.42 2.12 -2.48
C THR A 213 -13.48 1.70 -1.35
N GLY A 214 -13.87 0.69 -0.56
CA GLY A 214 -13.10 0.24 0.60
C GLY A 214 -11.77 -0.39 0.24
N LYS A 215 -10.80 -0.25 1.15
CA LYS A 215 -9.46 -0.82 1.06
C LYS A 215 -9.47 -2.17 1.80
N VAL A 216 -8.85 -3.20 1.23
CA VAL A 216 -8.76 -4.54 1.86
C VAL A 216 -7.34 -5.11 1.80
N PHE A 217 -6.40 -4.31 1.30
CA PHE A 217 -4.99 -4.65 1.23
C PHE A 217 -4.17 -3.47 1.75
N PRO A 218 -3.09 -3.74 2.49
CA PRO A 218 -2.06 -2.76 2.83
C PRO A 218 -1.61 -1.93 1.64
N SER A 219 -1.36 -0.65 1.89
CA SER A 219 -0.78 0.27 0.90
C SER A 219 0.24 1.18 1.57
N PRO A 220 1.23 1.70 0.82
CA PRO A 220 2.17 2.67 1.36
C PRO A 220 1.47 3.89 1.96
N PRO A 221 1.93 4.42 3.11
CA PRO A 221 3.19 4.06 3.80
C PRO A 221 3.04 2.96 4.85
N CYS A 222 1.87 2.30 4.92
CA CYS A 222 1.51 1.35 5.98
C CYS A 222 1.81 -0.11 5.61
N ASP A 223 2.27 -0.39 4.38
CA ASP A 223 2.59 -1.73 3.85
C ASP A 223 4.00 -2.21 4.19
N VAL A 224 4.51 -1.80 5.36
CA VAL A 224 5.79 -2.27 5.90
C VAL A 224 5.50 -3.20 7.06
N PHE A 225 6.02 -4.42 6.99
CA PHE A 225 5.73 -5.50 7.94
C PHE A 225 6.95 -5.80 8.81
N ARG A 226 6.75 -6.64 9.82
CA ARG A 226 7.74 -7.00 10.85
C ARG A 226 7.52 -8.44 11.27
N GLU A 227 8.52 -9.10 11.84
CA GLU A 227 8.30 -10.41 12.46
C GLU A 227 7.23 -10.34 13.56
N PRO A 228 6.33 -11.33 13.68
CA PRO A 228 5.30 -11.36 14.71
C PRO A 228 5.90 -11.20 16.11
N ASP A 229 5.29 -10.33 16.90
CA ASP A 229 5.71 -10.07 18.28
C ASP A 229 4.48 -9.88 19.17
N LYS A 230 4.37 -10.72 20.20
CA LYS A 230 3.18 -10.75 21.07
C LYS A 230 3.05 -9.48 21.90
N GLU A 231 4.16 -8.97 22.43
CA GLU A 231 4.14 -7.77 23.28
C GLU A 231 3.70 -6.55 22.46
N ARG A 232 4.28 -6.37 21.27
CA ARG A 232 3.89 -5.32 20.32
C ARG A 232 2.44 -5.47 19.90
N HIS A 233 1.97 -6.69 19.62
CA HIS A 233 0.55 -6.94 19.33
C HIS A 233 -0.35 -6.42 20.45
N ASP A 234 -0.07 -6.81 21.69
CA ASP A 234 -0.86 -6.44 22.87
C ASP A 234 -0.84 -4.91 23.09
N GLN A 235 0.31 -4.25 22.86
CA GLN A 235 0.44 -2.79 22.90
C GLN A 235 -0.35 -2.09 21.78
N ILE A 236 -0.31 -2.61 20.55
CA ILE A 236 -1.10 -2.10 19.41
C ILE A 236 -2.59 -2.22 19.72
N GLU A 237 -3.02 -3.37 20.23
CA GLU A 237 -4.41 -3.62 20.60
C GLU A 237 -4.89 -2.69 21.71
N ALA A 238 -4.09 -2.51 22.77
CA ALA A 238 -4.41 -1.57 23.84
C ALA A 238 -4.54 -0.13 23.32
N LYS A 239 -3.58 0.33 22.48
CA LYS A 239 -3.62 1.68 21.89
C LYS A 239 -4.81 1.84 20.94
N TRP A 240 -5.14 0.83 20.15
CA TRP A 240 -6.32 0.83 19.28
C TRP A 240 -7.61 0.94 20.10
N ASN A 241 -7.77 0.12 21.13
CA ASN A 241 -8.96 0.14 21.98
C ASN A 241 -9.20 1.52 22.61
N ALA A 242 -8.13 2.19 23.05
CA ALA A 242 -8.20 3.56 23.58
C ALA A 242 -8.48 4.64 22.49
N TYR A 243 -8.13 4.38 21.23
CA TYR A 243 -8.32 5.31 20.12
C TYR A 243 -9.64 5.13 19.36
N ARG A 244 -10.27 3.95 19.49
CA ARG A 244 -11.40 3.52 18.67
C ARG A 244 -12.56 4.52 18.63
N GLU A 245 -12.92 5.10 19.76
CA GLU A 245 -14.00 6.11 19.84
C GLU A 245 -13.66 7.36 19.03
N LYS A 246 -12.43 7.88 19.18
CA LYS A 246 -11.95 9.03 18.40
C LYS A 246 -11.96 8.76 16.90
N TYR A 247 -11.65 7.54 16.49
CA TYR A 247 -11.76 7.13 15.09
C TYR A 247 -13.22 7.14 14.61
N CYS A 248 -14.16 6.59 15.39
CA CYS A 248 -15.58 6.60 15.04
C CYS A 248 -16.12 8.03 14.89
N ASP A 249 -15.76 8.93 15.81
CA ASP A 249 -16.12 10.36 15.74
C ASP A 249 -15.55 11.03 14.49
N TRP A 250 -14.28 10.78 14.18
CA TRP A 250 -13.65 11.28 12.98
C TRP A 250 -14.36 10.75 11.73
N HIS A 251 -14.65 9.45 11.66
CA HIS A 251 -15.34 8.83 10.53
C HIS A 251 -16.72 9.44 10.32
N ALA A 252 -17.50 9.62 11.40
CA ALA A 252 -18.82 10.23 11.34
C ALA A 252 -18.76 11.66 10.77
N LYS A 253 -17.77 12.45 11.18
CA LYS A 253 -17.56 13.82 10.69
C LYS A 253 -17.10 13.85 9.23
N HIS A 254 -16.14 12.99 8.87
CA HIS A 254 -15.49 13.03 7.56
C HIS A 254 -16.36 12.46 6.44
N TYR A 255 -17.12 11.40 6.72
CA TYR A 255 -17.98 10.73 5.74
C TYR A 255 -19.47 11.07 5.92
N HIS A 256 -19.81 11.95 6.86
CA HIS A 256 -21.19 12.31 7.21
C HIS A 256 -22.07 11.08 7.51
N ARG A 257 -21.45 10.01 8.04
CA ARG A 257 -22.10 8.73 8.31
C ARG A 257 -21.47 8.08 9.54
N PRO A 258 -22.19 8.01 10.68
CA PRO A 258 -21.69 7.32 11.85
C PRO A 258 -21.58 5.82 11.60
N LEU A 259 -20.57 5.19 12.21
CA LEU A 259 -20.43 3.74 12.21
C LEU A 259 -21.38 3.15 13.23
N LEU A 260 -22.16 2.16 12.82
CA LEU A 260 -23.08 1.46 13.70
C LEU A 260 -22.33 0.52 14.63
N THR A 261 -22.78 0.46 15.88
CA THR A 261 -22.27 -0.48 16.87
C THR A 261 -22.81 -1.89 16.61
N GLY A 262 -22.21 -2.90 17.25
CA GLY A 262 -22.73 -4.26 17.18
C GLY A 262 -24.15 -4.39 17.74
N THR A 263 -24.52 -3.54 18.70
CA THR A 263 -25.88 -3.46 19.25
C THR A 263 -26.87 -2.83 18.28
N ASP A 264 -26.48 -1.75 17.57
CA ASP A 264 -27.34 -1.12 16.56
C ASP A 264 -27.62 -2.10 15.41
N LEU A 265 -26.57 -2.73 14.89
CA LEU A 265 -26.65 -3.72 13.81
C LEU A 265 -27.49 -4.93 14.23
N PHE A 266 -27.30 -5.40 15.46
CA PHE A 266 -28.11 -6.50 15.99
C PHE A 266 -29.59 -6.12 16.06
N GLY A 267 -29.91 -4.91 16.52
CA GLY A 267 -31.27 -4.39 16.54
C GLY A 267 -31.89 -4.34 15.14
N MET A 268 -31.13 -3.88 14.14
CA MET A 268 -31.58 -3.87 12.74
C MET A 268 -31.85 -5.28 12.20
N PHE A 269 -31.00 -6.26 12.52
CA PHE A 269 -31.20 -7.65 12.12
C PHE A 269 -32.41 -8.28 12.81
N MET A 270 -32.63 -7.99 14.09
CA MET A 270 -33.84 -8.42 14.79
C MET A 270 -35.09 -7.81 14.16
N ALA A 271 -35.04 -6.54 13.76
CA ALA A 271 -36.15 -5.83 13.11
C ALA A 271 -36.51 -6.38 11.72
N SER A 272 -35.61 -7.10 11.04
CA SER A 272 -35.92 -7.76 9.76
C SER A 272 -36.74 -9.05 9.92
N HIS A 273 -37.04 -9.47 11.15
CA HIS A 273 -37.84 -10.65 11.45
C HIS A 273 -39.22 -10.26 11.99
N SER A 274 -40.22 -11.13 11.82
CA SER A 274 -41.57 -10.88 12.35
C SER A 274 -41.58 -10.82 13.89
N PRO A 275 -42.55 -10.12 14.51
CA PRO A 275 -42.67 -10.05 15.97
C PRO A 275 -42.70 -11.43 16.66
N VAL A 276 -43.33 -12.42 16.02
CA VAL A 276 -43.39 -13.81 16.51
C VAL A 276 -42.00 -14.45 16.53
N GLN A 277 -41.23 -14.28 15.45
CA GLN A 277 -39.86 -14.78 15.37
C GLN A 277 -38.96 -14.09 16.39
N GLN A 278 -39.08 -12.76 16.56
CA GLN A 278 -38.32 -12.01 17.56
C GLN A 278 -38.61 -12.51 18.98
N ALA A 279 -39.88 -12.71 19.33
CA ALA A 279 -40.27 -13.24 20.64
C ALA A 279 -39.73 -14.66 20.87
N ALA A 280 -39.79 -15.53 19.86
CA ALA A 280 -39.24 -16.88 19.94
C ALA A 280 -37.71 -16.88 20.13
N MET A 281 -37.01 -15.99 19.42
CA MET A 281 -35.56 -15.80 19.58
C MET A 281 -35.21 -15.33 20.99
N LEU A 282 -35.87 -14.28 21.50
CA LEU A 282 -35.64 -13.77 22.84
C LEU A 282 -35.96 -14.81 23.92
N ALA A 283 -37.04 -15.57 23.76
CA ALA A 283 -37.40 -16.65 24.68
C ALA A 283 -36.32 -17.73 24.72
N SER A 284 -35.72 -18.07 23.57
CA SER A 284 -34.67 -19.09 23.49
C SER A 284 -33.43 -18.74 24.32
N THR A 285 -33.10 -17.44 24.46
CA THR A 285 -31.95 -16.98 25.26
C THR A 285 -32.11 -17.19 26.76
N LYS A 286 -33.35 -17.33 27.25
CA LYS A 286 -33.66 -17.57 28.67
C LYS A 286 -33.40 -19.01 29.10
N LEU A 287 -33.24 -19.92 28.14
CA LEU A 287 -32.90 -21.31 28.41
C LEU A 287 -31.42 -21.44 28.79
N PRO A 288 -31.05 -22.41 29.65
CA PRO A 288 -29.66 -22.78 29.87
C PRO A 288 -28.95 -23.06 28.55
N LYS A 289 -27.67 -22.69 28.44
CA LYS A 289 -26.88 -22.79 27.19
C LYS A 289 -26.91 -24.19 26.56
N ALA A 290 -26.87 -25.23 27.40
CA ALA A 290 -26.97 -26.64 26.97
C ALA A 290 -28.30 -27.01 26.29
N GLN A 291 -29.34 -26.19 26.48
CA GLN A 291 -30.70 -26.39 25.96
C GLN A 291 -31.03 -25.43 24.80
N GLN A 292 -30.11 -24.55 24.41
CA GLN A 292 -30.25 -23.62 23.27
C GLN A 292 -29.93 -24.29 21.93
N THR A 293 -30.45 -25.50 21.70
CA THR A 293 -30.13 -26.30 20.49
C THR A 293 -31.12 -26.06 19.33
N SER A 294 -32.20 -25.32 19.59
CA SER A 294 -33.24 -25.04 18.61
C SER A 294 -32.71 -24.25 17.41
N HIS A 295 -33.32 -24.43 16.24
CA HIS A 295 -32.98 -23.65 15.04
C HIS A 295 -33.05 -22.14 15.31
N VAL A 296 -34.05 -21.71 16.07
CA VAL A 296 -34.27 -20.30 16.44
C VAL A 296 -33.13 -19.75 17.31
N ALA A 297 -32.63 -20.54 18.26
CA ALA A 297 -31.47 -20.15 19.08
C ALA A 297 -30.20 -19.98 18.22
N LYS A 298 -29.97 -20.90 17.28
CA LYS A 298 -28.84 -20.82 16.33
C LYS A 298 -28.93 -19.59 15.42
N VAL A 299 -30.14 -19.24 14.96
CA VAL A 299 -30.35 -18.01 14.18
C VAL A 299 -29.99 -16.78 15.01
N PHE A 300 -30.47 -16.69 16.26
CA PHE A 300 -30.17 -15.56 17.13
C PHE A 300 -28.65 -15.43 17.40
N GLU A 301 -27.97 -16.53 17.71
CA GLU A 301 -26.51 -16.54 17.90
C GLU A 301 -25.75 -16.10 16.63
N LYS A 302 -26.22 -16.56 15.45
CA LYS A 302 -25.68 -16.13 14.16
C LYS A 302 -25.87 -14.63 13.95
N LEU A 303 -27.06 -14.08 14.24
CA LEU A 303 -27.30 -12.63 14.13
C LEU A 303 -26.38 -11.82 15.05
N GLN A 304 -26.15 -12.29 16.28
CA GLN A 304 -25.19 -11.64 17.19
C GLN A 304 -23.75 -11.72 16.67
N THR A 305 -23.37 -12.86 16.10
CA THR A 305 -22.03 -13.05 15.54
C THR A 305 -21.83 -12.15 14.32
N ASP A 306 -22.80 -12.13 13.41
CA ASP A 306 -22.78 -11.33 12.19
C ASP A 306 -22.78 -9.82 12.52
N SER A 307 -23.55 -9.39 13.53
CA SER A 307 -23.56 -7.98 13.96
C SER A 307 -22.22 -7.54 14.53
N LYS A 308 -21.59 -8.38 15.38
CA LYS A 308 -20.23 -8.15 15.89
C LYS A 308 -19.22 -8.10 14.76
N LYS A 309 -19.29 -9.03 13.81
CA LYS A 309 -18.38 -9.10 12.65
C LYS A 309 -18.45 -7.83 11.81
N LEU A 310 -19.66 -7.32 11.56
CA LEU A 310 -19.91 -6.16 10.71
C LEU A 310 -19.55 -4.83 11.41
N ALA A 311 -19.66 -4.77 12.74
CA ALA A 311 -19.21 -3.64 13.56
C ALA A 311 -17.69 -3.51 13.69
N ARG A 312 -16.91 -4.46 13.16
CA ARG A 312 -15.44 -4.44 13.25
C ARG A 312 -14.84 -3.31 12.43
N ILE A 313 -13.69 -2.85 12.90
CA ILE A 313 -12.77 -1.99 12.16
C ILE A 313 -11.44 -2.74 12.19
N ASN A 314 -11.03 -3.22 11.03
CA ASN A 314 -9.86 -4.07 10.90
C ASN A 314 -8.64 -3.26 10.49
N HIS A 315 -7.46 -3.78 10.82
CA HIS A 315 -6.19 -3.18 10.41
C HIS A 315 -5.76 -3.82 9.08
N LEU A 316 -5.54 -3.01 8.05
CA LEU A 316 -5.13 -3.52 6.73
C LEU A 316 -3.81 -4.27 6.83
N THR A 317 -2.81 -3.65 7.47
CA THR A 317 -1.62 -4.35 7.96
C THR A 317 -1.98 -4.97 9.30
N PRO A 318 -1.97 -6.31 9.43
CA PRO A 318 -2.38 -6.97 10.67
C PRO A 318 -1.56 -6.50 11.88
N LYS A 319 -2.18 -6.46 13.06
CA LYS A 319 -1.53 -6.03 14.31
C LYS A 319 -0.29 -6.88 14.61
N GLU A 320 -0.39 -8.19 14.40
CA GLU A 320 0.71 -9.16 14.58
C GLU A 320 1.96 -8.73 13.80
N TYR A 321 1.80 -8.20 12.58
CA TYR A 321 2.88 -7.73 11.72
C TYR A 321 3.19 -6.22 11.88
N GLY A 322 2.67 -5.56 12.91
CA GLY A 322 2.95 -4.15 13.20
C GLY A 322 1.96 -3.15 12.60
N GLY A 323 0.69 -3.53 12.44
CA GLY A 323 -0.38 -2.64 12.04
C GLY A 323 -0.47 -1.38 12.90
N CYS A 324 -0.48 -0.21 12.27
CA CYS A 324 -0.62 1.06 13.00
C CYS A 324 -2.03 1.21 13.60
N PRO A 325 -2.16 1.48 14.91
CA PRO A 325 -3.46 1.57 15.58
C PRO A 325 -4.19 2.89 15.36
N THR A 326 -3.52 3.93 14.85
CA THR A 326 -4.09 5.29 14.85
C THR A 326 -4.19 5.93 13.47
N ASN A 327 -3.43 5.47 12.48
CA ASN A 327 -3.54 6.02 11.13
C ASN A 327 -4.78 5.46 10.43
N HIS A 328 -5.67 6.36 10.01
CA HIS A 328 -6.91 6.03 9.30
C HIS A 328 -6.69 5.27 8.00
N ASP A 329 -5.56 5.47 7.33
CA ASP A 329 -5.23 4.73 6.10
C ASP A 329 -4.96 3.24 6.34
N ASN A 330 -4.73 2.84 7.59
CA ASN A 330 -4.58 1.44 7.98
C ASN A 330 -5.87 0.84 8.56
N LEU A 331 -6.96 1.61 8.72
CA LEU A 331 -8.17 1.18 9.41
C LEU A 331 -9.35 1.08 8.44
N GLN A 332 -9.97 -0.09 8.37
CA GLN A 332 -11.10 -0.36 7.48
C GLN A 332 -12.34 -0.86 8.26
N PRO A 333 -13.43 -0.06 8.33
CA PRO A 333 -14.68 -0.51 8.91
C PRO A 333 -15.38 -1.53 8.01
N GLN A 334 -15.73 -2.69 8.57
CA GLN A 334 -16.33 -3.80 7.81
C GLN A 334 -17.68 -3.42 7.18
N GLN A 335 -18.53 -2.69 7.92
CA GLN A 335 -19.82 -2.21 7.44
C GLN A 335 -19.76 -1.25 6.23
N THR A 336 -18.59 -0.77 5.84
CA THR A 336 -18.41 0.08 4.64
C THR A 336 -18.00 -0.70 3.40
N LEU A 337 -17.73 -2.00 3.55
CA LEU A 337 -17.30 -2.89 2.47
C LEU A 337 -18.50 -3.59 1.82
N CYS A 338 -18.42 -3.81 0.50
CA CYS A 338 -19.31 -4.75 -0.19
C CYS A 338 -19.02 -6.19 0.27
N VAL A 339 -19.98 -7.10 0.11
CA VAL A 339 -19.92 -8.49 0.62
C VAL A 339 -18.61 -9.20 0.22
N ASP A 340 -18.17 -9.08 -1.03
CA ASP A 340 -16.90 -9.68 -1.47
C ASP A 340 -15.70 -9.11 -0.73
N CYS A 341 -15.67 -7.79 -0.52
CA CYS A 341 -14.61 -7.13 0.24
C CYS A 341 -14.65 -7.47 1.72
N GLN A 342 -15.84 -7.71 2.30
CA GLN A 342 -15.95 -8.17 3.69
C GLN A 342 -15.23 -9.51 3.87
N SER A 343 -15.42 -10.43 2.91
CA SER A 343 -14.76 -11.75 2.91
C SER A 343 -13.25 -11.63 2.73
N ILE A 344 -12.78 -10.77 1.80
CA ILE A 344 -11.34 -10.54 1.61
C ILE A 344 -10.72 -9.96 2.88
N ASP A 345 -11.33 -8.92 3.44
CA ASP A 345 -10.83 -8.25 4.64
C ASP A 345 -10.75 -9.21 5.84
N GLN A 346 -11.68 -10.17 5.96
CA GLN A 346 -11.62 -11.22 6.98
C GLN A 346 -10.45 -12.20 6.81
N LEU A 347 -9.99 -12.42 5.57
CA LEU A 347 -8.88 -13.33 5.28
C LEU A 347 -7.50 -12.64 5.35
N MET A 348 -7.50 -11.31 5.25
CA MET A 348 -6.29 -10.48 5.18
C MET A 348 -5.89 -9.87 6.52
N THR A 349 -6.79 -9.82 7.50
CA THR A 349 -6.59 -9.13 8.78
C THR A 349 -6.57 -10.11 9.96
N ASP A 350 -6.13 -9.64 11.13
CA ASP A 350 -5.85 -10.39 12.38
C ASP A 350 -6.57 -11.75 12.48
N ASN A 351 -5.83 -12.83 12.77
CA ASN A 351 -6.47 -14.10 13.10
C ASN A 351 -7.27 -13.91 14.41
N TRP A 352 -8.60 -14.05 14.35
CA TRP A 352 -9.50 -13.94 15.50
C TRP A 352 -9.91 -15.32 16.03
#